data_AF-A0A6I3SJX4-F1
#
_entry.id   AF-A0A6I3SJX4-F1
#
_cell.length_a   1.000
_cell.length_b   1.000
_cell.length_c   1.000
_cell.angle_alpha   90.00
_cell.angle_beta   90.00
_cell.angle_gamma   90.00
#
_symmetry.space_group_name_H-M   'P 1'
#
loop_
_entity.id
_entity.type
_entity.pdbx_description
1 polymer ?
#
loop_
_entity_poly.entity_id
_entity_poly.type
_entity_poly.pdbx_seq_one_letter_code
_entity_poly.pdbx_strand_id
1 'polypeptide(L)' 'MYWLLVFNPNEIFDFQVLDFDRNEEVVYRTMYDYMNTGIYPQKKMIILQAPSSAAALHLAAKNRSLYRGTK' A
#
# COMPACT_ATOMS: atom_id res chain seq x y z
N MET A 1 5.27 -8.93 -9.44
CA MET A 1 5.22 -7.45 -9.48
C MET A 1 4.91 -6.99 -8.07
N TYR A 2 5.57 -5.94 -7.62
CA TYR A 2 5.40 -5.36 -6.30
C TYR A 2 4.48 -4.15 -6.42
N TRP A 3 3.56 -4.02 -5.48
CA TRP A 3 2.52 -3.01 -5.48
C TRP A 3 2.59 -2.27 -4.15
N LEU A 4 2.77 -0.94 -4.20
CA LEU A 4 2.60 -0.07 -3.04
C LEU A 4 1.15 0.32 -2.95
N LEU A 5 0.51 0.00 -1.83
CA LEU A 5 -0.86 0.40 -1.54
C LEU A 5 -0.90 1.25 -0.28
N VAL A 6 -1.87 2.17 -0.24
CA VAL A 6 -2.17 2.97 0.95
C VAL A 6 -3.57 2.64 1.46
N PHE A 7 -3.68 2.47 2.77
CA PHE A 7 -4.93 2.34 3.48
C PHE A 7 -5.56 3.72 3.72
N ASN A 8 -6.70 3.95 3.09
CA ASN A 8 -7.52 5.14 3.29
C ASN A 8 -8.97 4.73 3.61
N PRO A 9 -9.36 4.66 4.89
CA PRO A 9 -10.67 4.14 5.30
C PRO A 9 -11.86 5.04 4.92
N ASN A 10 -11.59 6.24 4.40
CA ASN A 10 -12.62 7.22 4.01
C ASN A 10 -12.96 7.16 2.51
N GLU A 11 -12.34 6.26 1.77
CA GLU A 11 -12.52 6.10 0.33
C GLU A 11 -13.42 4.90 0.01
N ILE A 12 -13.97 4.86 -1.21
CA ILE A 12 -14.85 3.77 -1.68
C ILE A 12 -14.17 2.40 -1.52
N PHE A 13 -12.85 2.37 -1.72
CA PHE A 13 -12.01 1.22 -1.44
C PHE A 13 -11.05 1.57 -0.31
N ASP A 14 -11.00 0.70 0.70
CA ASP A 14 -10.11 0.87 1.86
C ASP A 14 -8.62 0.97 1.47
N PHE A 15 -8.24 0.45 0.30
CA PHE A 15 -6.88 0.50 -0.22
C PHE A 15 -6.86 1.10 -1.63
N GLN A 16 -5.84 1.91 -1.87
CA GLN A 16 -5.54 2.50 -3.19
C GLN A 16 -4.11 2.15 -3.59
N VAL A 17 -3.89 1.90 -4.88
CA VAL A 17 -2.54 1.68 -5.43
C VAL A 17 -1.87 3.03 -5.61
N LEU A 18 -0.67 3.17 -5.05
CA LEU A 18 0.17 4.36 -5.21
C LEU A 18 1.23 4.18 -6.30
N ASP A 19 1.87 3.01 -6.33
CA ASP A 19 2.96 2.72 -7.26
C ASP A 19 3.11 1.20 -7.47
N PHE A 20 3.82 0.80 -8.51
CA PHE A 20 4.14 -0.60 -8.79
C PHE A 20 5.39 -0.74 -9.66
N ASP A 21 6.21 -1.74 -9.34
CA ASP A 21 7.39 -2.07 -10.14
C ASP A 21 7.67 -3.59 -10.10
N ARG A 22 8.51 -4.08 -11.02
CA ARG A 22 9.01 -5.46 -10.97
C ARG A 22 10.10 -5.64 -9.91
N ASN A 23 10.81 -4.56 -9.57
CA ASN A 23 11.84 -4.50 -8.55
C ASN A 23 11.27 -3.95 -7.23
N GLU A 24 11.38 -4.74 -6.16
CA GLU A 24 10.91 -4.38 -4.82
C GLU A 24 11.59 -3.12 -4.28
N GLU A 25 12.88 -2.93 -4.56
CA GLU A 25 13.66 -1.80 -4.06
C GLU A 25 13.14 -0.45 -4.58
N VAL A 26 12.65 -0.42 -5.82
CA VAL A 26 12.06 0.79 -6.42
C VAL A 26 10.80 1.18 -5.64
N VAL A 27 9.94 0.19 -5.37
CA VAL A 27 8.69 0.40 -4.61
C VAL A 27 8.98 0.83 -3.18
N TYR A 28 10.01 0.27 -2.53
CA TYR A 28 10.46 0.72 -1.21
C TYR A 28 10.96 2.17 -1.24
N ARG A 29 11.74 2.57 -2.25
CA ARG A 29 12.18 3.97 -2.40
C ARG A 29 10.98 4.92 -2.51
N THR A 30 10.01 4.59 -3.35
CA THR A 30 8.77 5.39 -3.46
C THR A 30 8.05 5.48 -2.11
N MET A 31 7.95 4.38 -1.36
CA MET A 31 7.38 4.38 -0.01
C MET A 31 8.15 5.32 0.93
N TYR A 32 9.48 5.29 0.91
CA TYR A 32 10.31 6.19 1.70
C TYR A 32 10.11 7.66 1.31
N ASP A 33 9.96 7.97 0.03
CA ASP A 33 9.69 9.33 -0.44
C ASP A 33 8.35 9.85 0.09
N TYR A 34 7.29 9.02 0.07
CA TYR A 34 6.01 9.38 0.67
C TYR A 34 6.09 9.59 2.19
N MET A 35 6.93 8.81 2.88
CA MET A 35 7.17 9.01 4.31
C MET A 35 7.94 10.30 4.60
N ASN A 36 9.01 10.56 3.85
CA ASN A 36 9.88 11.73 4.04
C ASN A 36 9.19 13.05 3.69
N THR A 37 8.28 13.03 2.72
CA THR A 37 7.44 14.17 2.35
C THR A 37 6.25 14.37 3.28
N GLY A 38 5.98 13.43 4.19
CA GLY A 38 4.88 13.50 5.14
C GLY A 38 3.49 13.31 4.53
N ILE A 39 3.40 12.84 3.27
CA ILE A 39 2.13 12.62 2.58
C ILE A 39 1.38 11.44 3.22
N TYR A 40 2.09 10.33 3.48
CA TYR A 40 1.50 9.14 4.10
C TYR A 40 2.40 8.58 5.21
N PRO A 41 1.83 8.24 6.39
CA PRO A 41 2.60 7.54 7.42
C PRO A 41 2.82 6.07 7.05
N GLN A 42 3.97 5.51 7.42
CA GLN A 42 4.33 4.10 7.16
C GLN A 42 3.23 3.11 7.54
N LYS A 43 2.59 3.31 8.70
CA LYS A 43 1.52 2.44 9.21
C LYS A 43 0.29 2.35 8.30
N LYS A 44 0.17 3.22 7.31
CA LYS A 44 -0.91 3.19 6.31
C LYS A 44 -0.47 2.61 4.98
N MET A 45 0.82 2.36 4.76
CA MET A 45 1.31 1.83 3.49
C MET A 45 1.67 0.35 3.61
N ILE A 46 1.52 -0.38 2.50
CA ILE A 46 1.87 -1.79 2.40
C ILE A 46 2.45 -2.08 1.03
N ILE A 47 3.49 -2.90 0.98
CA ILE A 47 4.04 -3.44 -0.27
C ILE A 47 3.62 -4.90 -0.36
N LEU A 48 2.99 -5.28 -1.48
CA LEU A 48 2.53 -6.64 -1.73
C LEU A 48 3.02 -7.14 -3.08
N GLN A 49 3.41 -8.42 -3.14
CA GLN A 49 3.71 -9.08 -4.40
C GLN A 49 2.43 -9.71 -4.98
N ALA A 50 2.06 -9.32 -6.20
CA ALA A 50 0.89 -9.84 -6.89
C ALA A 50 1.05 -9.79 -8.42
N PRO A 51 0.33 -10.64 -9.17
CA PRO A 51 0.38 -10.63 -10.64
C PRO A 51 -0.40 -9.45 -11.26
N SER A 52 -1.29 -8.80 -10.51
CA SER A 52 -2.11 -7.68 -10.98
C SER A 52 -2.54 -6.78 -9.82
N SER A 53 -2.96 -5.55 -10.15
CA SER A 53 -3.50 -4.60 -9.17
C SER A 53 -4.74 -5.14 -8.46
N ALA A 54 -5.63 -5.82 -9.18
CA ALA A 54 -6.83 -6.45 -8.61
C ALA A 54 -6.46 -7.52 -7.56
N ALA A 55 -5.46 -8.36 -7.87
CA ALA A 55 -4.96 -9.35 -6.91
C ALA A 55 -4.28 -8.69 -5.70
N ALA A 56 -3.52 -7.61 -5.91
CA ALA A 56 -2.90 -6.84 -4.83
C ALA A 56 -3.94 -6.22 -3.89
N LEU A 57 -4.98 -5.59 -4.43
CA LEU A 57 -6.09 -5.02 -3.68
C LEU A 57 -6.86 -6.10 -2.90
N HIS A 58 -7.11 -7.26 -3.51
CA HIS A 58 -7.75 -8.38 -2.83
C HIS A 58 -6.91 -8.91 -1.66
N LEU A 59 -5.58 -8.99 -1.83
CA LEU A 59 -4.65 -9.35 -0.75
C LEU A 59 -4.59 -8.28 0.35
N ALA A 60 -4.58 -6.99 -0.01
CA ALA A 60 -4.61 -5.89 0.95
C ALA A 60 -5.91 -5.90 1.77
N ALA A 61 -7.06 -6.12 1.13
CA ALA A 61 -8.36 -6.22 1.79
C ALA A 61 -8.41 -7.34 2.84
N LYS A 62 -7.73 -8.47 2.61
CA LYS A 62 -7.59 -9.54 3.61
C LYS A 62 -6.80 -9.10 4.85
N ASN A 63 -5.87 -8.17 4.68
CA ASN A 63 -5.05 -7.61 5.76
C ASN A 63 -5.66 -6.37 6.43
N ARG A 64 -6.88 -5.95 6.03
CA ARG A 64 -7.55 -4.72 6.50
C ARG A 64 -7.61 -4.60 8.03
N SER A 65 -7.79 -5.69 8.76
CA SER A 65 -7.90 -5.69 10.22
C SER A 65 -6.65 -5.14 10.91
N LEU A 66 -5.46 -5.35 10.32
CA LEU A 66 -4.19 -4.84 10.83
C LEU A 66 -4.10 -3.31 10.77
N TYR A 67 -4.79 -2.69 9.79
CA TYR A 67 -4.75 -1.24 9.54
C TYR A 67 -5.88 -0.46 10.23
N ARG A 68 -6.97 -1.14 10.61
CA ARG A 68 -8.07 -0.52 11.40
C ARG A 68 -7.76 -0.43 12.91
N GLY A 69 -6.82 -1.22 13.42
CA GLY A 69 -6.52 -1.33 14.86
C GLY A 69 -5.58 -0.26 15.43
N THR A 70 -4.89 0.53 14.60
CA THR A 70 -4.01 1.60 15.06
C THR A 70 -4.82 2.86 15.38
N LYS A 71 -5.51 2.86 16.54
CA LYS A 71 -6.03 4.08 17.18
C LYS A 71 -4.88 4.94 17.69
#